data_AF-A0A7C1WSI4-F1
#
_entry.id   AF-A0A7C1WSI4-F1
#
_cell.length_a   1.000
_cell.length_b   1.000
_cell.length_c   1.000
_cell.angle_alpha   90.00
_cell.angle_beta   90.00
_cell.angle_gamma   90.00
#
_symmetry.space_group_name_H-M   'P 1'
#
loop_
_entity.id
_entity.type
_entity.pdbx_description
1 polymer ?
#
loop_
_entity_poly.entity_id
_entity_poly.type
_entity_poly.pdbx_seq_one_letter_code
_entity_poly.pdbx_strand_id
1 'polypeptide(L)'
;MEIKSQKRGIKVNYLIITLTGLIFLLSSILVYIYILRGVFGEFSSQKLIPNTKVLESVISGGEPSVAILYSKYTENMLPTGSTWMVDNVNTWKKFLSNQNYKYDIITDQTIEMDRIDKYKVIVLPG
;
A
#
# COMPACT_ATOMS: atom_id res chain seq x y z
N MET A 1 -44.88 60.58 -3.91
CA MET A 1 -44.80 59.11 -3.84
C MET A 1 -43.37 58.74 -3.48
N GLU A 2 -43.14 58.22 -2.27
CA GLU A 2 -41.81 57.73 -1.88
C GLU A 2 -41.69 56.24 -2.24
N ILE A 3 -40.71 55.91 -3.08
CA ILE A 3 -40.38 54.53 -3.42
C ILE A 3 -39.38 54.02 -2.38
N LYS A 4 -39.86 53.25 -1.40
CA LYS A 4 -38.98 52.58 -0.43
C LYS A 4 -38.25 51.42 -1.12
N SER A 5 -36.97 51.63 -1.43
CA SER A 5 -36.05 50.60 -1.91
C SER A 5 -35.81 49.56 -0.81
N GLN A 6 -36.44 48.39 -0.96
CA GLN A 6 -36.30 47.27 -0.04
C GLN A 6 -34.98 46.55 -0.34
N LYS A 7 -33.90 46.89 0.38
CA LYS A 7 -32.66 46.10 0.36
C LYS A 7 -32.94 44.73 0.98
N ARG A 8 -33.12 43.70 0.15
CA ARG A 8 -33.21 42.30 0.59
C ARG A 8 -31.86 41.88 1.18
N GLY A 9 -31.75 41.90 2.50
CA GLY A 9 -30.61 41.32 3.21
C GLY A 9 -30.63 39.80 3.07
N ILE A 10 -29.56 39.23 2.52
CA ILE A 10 -29.36 37.77 2.47
C ILE A 10 -29.21 37.27 3.91
N LYS A 11 -30.14 36.44 4.38
CA LYS A 11 -30.00 35.75 5.67
C LYS A 11 -29.07 34.56 5.47
N VAL A 12 -27.87 34.65 6.02
CA VAL A 12 -26.86 33.59 5.97
C VAL A 12 -27.12 32.57 7.08
N ASN A 13 -27.15 31.28 6.75
CA ASN A 13 -27.24 30.22 7.74
C ASN A 13 -25.84 29.73 8.12
N TYR A 14 -25.33 30.21 9.25
CA TYR A 14 -24.00 29.87 9.76
C TYR A 14 -23.80 28.37 10.01
N LEU A 15 -24.86 27.63 10.35
CA LEU A 15 -24.80 26.19 10.57
C LEU A 15 -24.48 25.45 9.26
N ILE A 16 -25.10 25.88 8.15
CA ILE A 16 -24.83 25.30 6.82
C ILE A 16 -23.39 25.57 6.41
N ILE A 17 -22.88 26.80 6.60
CA ILE A 17 -21.50 27.15 6.28
C ILE A 17 -20.51 26.30 7.07
N THR A 18 -20.79 26.08 8.36
CA THR A 18 -19.89 25.31 9.22
C THR A 18 -19.87 23.83 8.83
N LEU A 19 -21.04 23.24 8.53
CA LEU A 19 -21.15 21.86 8.08
C LEU A 19 -20.48 21.63 6.72
N THR A 20 -20.67 22.54 5.76
CA THR A 20 -20.01 22.41 4.45
C THR A 20 -18.49 22.54 4.60
N GLY A 21 -18.01 23.48 5.42
CA GLY A 21 -16.59 23.60 5.74
C GLY A 21 -16.01 22.31 6.35
N LEU A 22 -16.72 21.69 7.29
CA LEU A 22 -16.31 20.42 7.90
C LEU A 22 -16.20 19.29 6.87
N ILE A 23 -17.16 19.19 5.94
CA ILE A 23 -17.16 18.19 4.87
C ILE A 23 -15.94 18.38 3.96
N PHE A 24 -15.63 19.61 3.57
CA PHE A 24 -14.44 19.90 2.76
C PHE A 24 -13.15 19.54 3.49
N LEU A 25 -13.07 19.83 4.79
CA LEU A 25 -11.91 19.50 5.62
C LEU A 25 -11.69 17.99 5.71
N LEU A 26 -12.74 17.22 6.03
CA LEU A 26 -12.69 15.76 6.06
C LEU A 26 -12.32 15.16 4.69
N SER A 27 -12.87 15.72 3.61
CA SER A 27 -12.57 15.28 2.25
C SER A 27 -11.10 15.52 1.89
N SER A 28 -10.54 16.67 2.28
CA SER A 28 -9.11 16.98 2.07
C SER A 28 -8.21 15.98 2.79
N ILE A 29 -8.54 15.64 4.05
CA ILE A 29 -7.79 14.63 4.82
C ILE A 29 -7.86 13.27 4.13
N LEU A 30 -9.04 12.85 3.66
CA LEU A 30 -9.18 11.59 2.93
C LEU A 30 -8.34 11.56 1.66
N VAL A 31 -8.41 12.61 0.83
CA VAL A 31 -7.62 12.72 -0.41
C VAL A 31 -6.12 12.63 -0.09
N TYR A 32 -5.67 13.33 0.96
CA TYR A 32 -4.28 13.27 1.40
C TYR A 32 -3.85 11.84 1.77
N ILE A 33 -4.67 11.12 2.55
CA ILE A 33 -4.40 9.72 2.92
C ILE A 33 -4.37 8.82 1.68
N TYR A 34 -5.27 9.04 0.71
CA TYR A 34 -5.26 8.30 -0.56
C TYR A 34 -3.99 8.54 -1.37
N ILE A 35 -3.51 9.78 -1.45
CA ILE A 35 -2.24 10.11 -2.10
C ILE A 35 -1.09 9.38 -1.41
N LEU A 36 -1.02 9.46 -0.09
CA LEU A 36 0.00 8.73 0.67
C LEU A 36 -0.07 7.22 0.39
N ARG A 37 -1.27 6.65 0.26
CA ARG A 37 -1.44 5.20 0.03
C ARG A 37 -1.02 4.82 -1.39
N GLY A 38 -1.26 5.70 -2.36
CA GLY A 38 -0.76 5.53 -3.72
C GLY A 38 0.76 5.59 -3.80
N VAL A 39 1.40 6.52 -3.08
CA VAL A 39 2.85 6.72 -3.13
C VAL A 39 3.60 5.66 -2.31
N PHE A 40 3.16 5.39 -1.08
CA PHE A 40 3.88 4.56 -0.11
C PHE A 40 3.34 3.13 0.04
N GLY A 41 2.23 2.79 -0.65
CA GLY A 41 1.57 1.49 -0.46
C GLY A 41 0.82 1.40 0.86
N GLU A 42 0.62 0.18 1.38
CA GLU A 42 -0.09 -0.02 2.65
C GLU A 42 0.77 0.44 3.84
N PHE A 43 0.32 1.48 4.55
CA PHE A 43 0.95 1.94 5.79
C PHE A 43 0.00 1.74 6.98
N SER A 44 0.52 1.12 8.04
CA SER A 44 -0.18 1.09 9.33
C SER A 44 -0.09 2.47 9.98
N SER A 45 -1.20 2.96 10.55
CA SER A 45 -1.26 4.24 11.28
C SER A 45 -0.24 4.31 12.43
N GLN A 46 0.18 3.15 12.95
CA GLN A 46 1.21 3.01 13.99
C GLN A 46 2.62 3.33 13.45
N LYS A 47 2.85 3.22 12.14
CA LYS A 47 4.10 3.61 11.46
C LYS A 47 4.14 5.11 11.11
N LEU A 48 3.01 5.83 11.18
CA LEU A 48 2.96 7.27 10.93
C LEU A 48 3.50 8.09 12.11
N ILE A 49 3.59 7.48 13.30
CA ILE A 49 4.27 8.08 14.44
C ILE A 49 5.77 7.91 14.19
N PRO A 50 6.54 9.00 14.01
CA PRO A 50 7.95 8.91 13.69
C PRO A 50 8.70 8.27 14.86
N ASN A 51 9.12 7.03 14.67
CA ASN A 51 10.09 6.34 15.52
C ASN A 51 11.42 6.29 14.74
N THR A 52 12.56 6.41 15.43
CA THR A 52 13.89 6.43 14.81
C THR A 52 14.14 5.23 13.91
N LYS A 53 13.64 4.04 14.29
CA LYS A 53 13.70 2.82 13.47
C LYS A 53 12.87 2.89 12.19
N VAL A 54 11.76 3.63 12.21
CA VAL A 54 10.87 3.81 11.03
C VAL A 54 11.52 4.78 10.05
N LEU A 55 12.10 5.87 10.55
CA LEU A 55 12.80 6.86 9.73
C LEU A 55 13.98 6.23 8.97
N GLU A 56 14.77 5.41 9.66
CA GLU A 56 15.89 4.69 9.07
C GLU A 56 15.43 3.69 8.00
N SER A 57 14.32 2.97 8.23
CA SER A 57 13.73 2.05 7.24
C SER A 57 13.12 2.74 6.01
N VAL A 58 12.68 4.00 6.14
CA VAL A 58 12.14 4.79 5.03
C VAL A 58 13.27 5.42 4.21
N ILE A 59 14.32 5.92 4.88
CA ILE A 59 15.48 6.56 4.23
C ILE A 59 16.39 5.54 3.55
N SER A 60 16.63 4.38 4.19
CA SER A 60 17.44 3.30 3.61
C SER A 60 16.70 2.48 2.55
N GLY A 61 15.41 2.77 2.32
CA GLY A 61 14.57 2.02 1.41
C GLY A 61 14.43 0.58 1.88
N GLY A 62 13.61 0.35 2.90
CA GLY A 62 13.49 -0.89 3.67
C GLY A 62 13.73 -2.19 2.92
N GLU A 63 14.42 -3.10 3.59
CA GLU A 63 14.73 -4.43 3.10
C GLU A 63 13.44 -5.18 2.68
N PRO A 64 13.50 -5.96 1.58
CA PRO A 64 12.35 -6.71 1.10
C PRO A 64 11.82 -7.63 2.20
N SER A 65 10.64 -7.31 2.73
CA SER A 65 10.03 -8.07 3.82
C SER A 65 9.34 -9.35 3.35
N VAL A 66 9.19 -9.54 2.05
CA VAL A 66 8.49 -10.66 1.43
C VAL A 66 9.44 -11.43 0.51
N ALA A 67 9.50 -12.74 0.64
CA ALA A 67 10.16 -13.61 -0.30
C ALA A 67 9.14 -14.46 -1.06
N ILE A 68 9.35 -14.68 -2.35
CA ILE A 68 8.62 -15.65 -3.17
C ILE A 68 9.56 -16.81 -3.46
N LEU A 69 9.19 -18.02 -3.05
CA LEU A 69 9.96 -19.22 -3.38
C LEU A 69 9.73 -19.60 -4.85
N TYR A 70 10.81 -19.76 -5.58
CA TYR A 70 10.86 -20.49 -6.84
C TYR A 70 11.47 -21.87 -6.56
N SER A 71 10.62 -22.89 -6.43
CA SER A 71 11.09 -24.26 -6.17
C SER A 71 11.37 -24.98 -7.49
N LYS A 72 12.64 -25.28 -7.74
CA LYS A 72 13.04 -26.16 -8.85
C LYS A 72 12.57 -27.58 -8.62
N TYR A 73 12.50 -28.01 -7.35
CA TYR A 73 11.98 -29.31 -6.99
C TYR A 73 10.53 -29.47 -7.45
N THR A 74 9.66 -28.51 -7.10
CA THR A 74 8.27 -28.55 -7.56
C THR A 74 8.18 -28.42 -9.08
N GLU A 75 8.97 -27.54 -9.71
CA GLU A 75 8.97 -27.41 -11.17
C GLU A 75 9.28 -28.75 -11.87
N ASN A 76 10.23 -29.52 -11.35
CA ASN A 76 10.62 -30.82 -11.88
C ASN A 76 9.59 -31.94 -11.63
N MET A 77 8.65 -31.74 -10.71
CA MET A 77 7.54 -32.69 -10.49
C MET A 77 6.39 -32.50 -11.48
N LEU A 78 6.37 -31.39 -12.21
CA LEU A 78 5.33 -31.08 -13.17
C LEU A 78 5.63 -31.76 -14.52
N PRO A 79 4.59 -32.02 -15.34
CA PRO A 79 4.78 -32.50 -16.69
C PRO A 79 5.67 -31.56 -17.52
N THR A 80 6.50 -32.14 -18.39
CA THR A 80 7.36 -31.36 -19.30
C THR A 80 6.54 -30.36 -20.10
N GLY A 81 6.92 -29.08 -20.03
CA GLY A 81 6.21 -27.98 -20.68
C GLY A 81 5.15 -27.29 -19.81
N SER A 82 4.93 -27.72 -18.57
CA SER A 82 4.06 -27.03 -17.62
C SER A 82 4.63 -25.66 -17.25
N THR A 83 3.80 -24.61 -17.36
CA THR A 83 4.13 -23.24 -16.94
C THR A 83 3.63 -22.92 -15.53
N TRP A 84 2.99 -23.87 -14.85
CA TRP A 84 2.29 -23.65 -13.58
C TRP A 84 3.15 -22.92 -12.52
N MET A 85 4.39 -23.36 -12.32
CA MET A 85 5.31 -22.72 -11.36
C MET A 85 5.58 -21.25 -11.74
N VAL A 86 5.95 -21.03 -13.00
CA VAL A 86 6.28 -19.71 -13.54
C VAL A 86 5.07 -18.77 -13.48
N ASP A 87 3.88 -19.26 -13.80
CA ASP A 87 2.64 -18.49 -13.80
C ASP A 87 2.22 -18.08 -12.39
N ASN A 88 2.34 -18.98 -11.41
CA ASN A 88 2.03 -18.66 -10.02
C ASN A 88 3.04 -17.65 -9.44
N VAL A 89 4.34 -17.86 -9.67
CA VAL A 89 5.38 -16.90 -9.26
C VAL A 89 5.13 -15.53 -9.90
N ASN A 90 4.80 -15.47 -11.19
CA ASN A 90 4.51 -14.21 -11.88
C ASN A 90 3.23 -13.53 -11.38
N THR A 91 2.23 -14.30 -10.95
CA THR A 91 1.02 -13.77 -10.33
C THR A 91 1.35 -13.06 -9.02
N TRP A 92 2.16 -13.69 -8.17
CA TRP A 92 2.62 -13.07 -6.92
C TRP A 92 3.50 -11.84 -7.14
N LYS A 93 4.40 -11.87 -8.13
CA LYS A 93 5.17 -10.68 -8.52
C LYS A 93 4.26 -9.51 -8.86
N LYS A 94 3.26 -9.73 -9.72
CA LYS A 94 2.31 -8.68 -10.10
C LYS A 94 1.50 -8.19 -8.91
N PHE A 95 1.01 -9.10 -8.06
CA PHE A 95 0.26 -8.74 -6.86
C PHE A 95 1.08 -7.85 -5.92
N LEU A 96 2.31 -8.24 -5.58
CA LEU A 96 3.18 -7.48 -4.68
C LEU A 96 3.62 -6.15 -5.30
N SER A 97 3.98 -6.15 -6.60
CA SER A 97 4.31 -4.91 -7.32
C SER A 97 3.13 -3.92 -7.36
N ASN A 98 1.90 -4.39 -7.57
CA ASN A 98 0.71 -3.52 -7.58
C ASN A 98 0.43 -2.87 -6.22
N GLN A 99 0.89 -3.49 -5.12
CA GLN A 99 0.78 -2.97 -3.77
C GLN A 99 2.05 -2.19 -3.33
N ASN A 100 2.99 -1.99 -4.25
CA ASN A 100 4.29 -1.36 -4.00
C ASN A 100 5.12 -2.06 -2.89
N TYR A 101 4.91 -3.37 -2.70
CA TYR A 101 5.70 -4.19 -1.80
C TYR A 101 7.01 -4.60 -2.48
N LYS A 102 8.13 -4.40 -1.80
CA LYS A 102 9.43 -4.96 -2.19
C LYS A 102 9.45 -6.45 -1.87
N TYR A 103 9.91 -7.25 -2.83
CA TYR A 103 10.02 -8.70 -2.67
C TYR A 103 11.30 -9.22 -3.30
N ASP A 104 11.79 -10.34 -2.77
CA ASP A 104 12.86 -11.14 -3.36
C ASP A 104 12.32 -12.45 -3.92
N ILE A 105 12.96 -12.97 -4.96
CA ILE A 105 12.75 -14.35 -5.43
C ILE A 105 13.86 -15.20 -4.81
N ILE A 106 13.48 -16.18 -4.02
CA ILE A 106 14.42 -17.11 -3.37
C ILE A 106 14.30 -18.50 -3.99
N THR A 107 15.34 -19.32 -3.85
CA THR A 107 15.38 -20.71 -4.34
C THR A 107 15.38 -21.68 -3.17
N ASP A 108 15.19 -22.98 -3.47
CA ASP A 108 15.26 -24.06 -2.46
C ASP A 108 16.57 -23.99 -1.65
N GLN A 109 17.69 -23.68 -2.31
CA GLN A 109 19.00 -23.53 -1.67
C GLN A 109 19.03 -22.42 -0.62
N THR A 110 18.33 -21.32 -0.84
CA THR A 110 18.28 -20.20 0.12
C THR A 110 17.56 -20.61 1.40
N ILE A 111 16.56 -21.49 1.31
CA ILE A 111 15.85 -22.06 2.46
C ILE A 111 16.77 -23.03 3.22
N GLU A 112 17.45 -23.91 2.50
CA GLU A 112 18.36 -24.90 3.09
C GLU A 112 19.58 -24.26 3.79
N MET A 113 19.99 -23.07 3.35
CA MET A 113 21.10 -22.31 3.94
C MET A 113 20.70 -21.40 5.12
N ASP A 114 19.47 -21.52 5.63
CA ASP A 114 18.95 -20.74 6.77
C ASP A 114 18.99 -19.21 6.57
N ARG A 115 18.88 -18.74 5.32
CA ARG A 115 18.93 -17.30 4.98
C ARG A 115 17.54 -16.67 4.90
N ILE A 116 16.59 -17.23 5.63
CA ILE A 116 15.17 -16.85 5.56
C ILE A 116 14.73 -15.88 6.67
N ASP A 117 15.51 -15.76 7.75
CA ASP A 117 15.19 -14.95 8.94
C ASP A 117 14.99 -13.45 8.65
N LYS A 118 15.57 -12.95 7.56
CA LYS A 118 15.41 -11.56 7.13
C LYS A 118 14.02 -11.26 6.54
N TYR A 119 13.28 -12.29 6.14
CA TYR A 119 11.96 -12.14 5.55
C TYR A 119 10.87 -12.29 6.62
N LYS A 120 9.88 -11.38 6.59
CA LYS A 120 8.72 -11.46 7.49
C LYS A 120 7.64 -12.41 6.96
N VAL A 121 7.60 -12.58 5.64
CA VAL A 121 6.63 -13.43 4.94
C VAL A 121 7.34 -14.18 3.83
N ILE A 122 7.07 -15.47 3.72
CA ILE A 122 7.53 -16.32 2.62
C ILE A 122 6.30 -16.87 1.91
N VAL A 123 6.22 -16.62 0.61
CA VAL A 123 5.18 -17.12 -0.27
C VAL A 123 5.68 -18.39 -0.93
N LEU A 124 4.88 -19.47 -0.84
CA LEU A 124 5.13 -20.77 -1.47
C LEU A 124 4.09 -20.97 -2.57
N PRO A 125 4.35 -20.49 -3.80
CA PRO A 125 3.35 -20.38 -4.86
C PRO A 125 3.09 -21.69 -5.63
N GLY A 126 3.75 -22.77 -5.27
CA GLY A 126 3.65 -24.07 -5.93
C GLY A 126 4.69 -25.02 -5.40
#